data_AF-A0A0B6TKU3-F1
#
_entry.id   AF-A0A0B6TKU3-F1
#
_cell.length_a   1.000
_cell.length_b   1.000
_cell.length_c   1.000
_cell.angle_alpha   90.00
_cell.angle_beta   90.00
_cell.angle_gamma   90.00
#
_symmetry.space_group_name_H-M   'P 1'
#
loop_
_entity.id
_entity.type
_entity.pdbx_description
1 polymer ?
#
loop_
_entity_poly.entity_id
_entity_poly.type
_entity_poly.pdbx_seq_one_letter_code
_entity_poly.pdbx_strand_id
1 'polypeptide(L)'
;MASHPQASELKEATRDKIVSFVYSLEDIRSQEQFDQQHQAWCEDVVAYYQAHPHRDRPSFQFRYGHAQKWLNMTLKYLAVLGHPTVERVYDFLHAPVDRDVYARAESLLGVRRPKAAWSRLDGGAYRDYQAEIRRAIQGQDGRCVMDWETDEWIAAR
;
A
#
# COMPACT_ATOMS: atom_id res chain seq x y z
N MET A 1 1.67 20.57 -19.09
CA MET A 1 0.73 19.44 -18.96
C MET A 1 -0.51 19.95 -18.22
N ALA A 2 -1.69 19.92 -18.85
CA ALA A 2 -2.92 20.27 -18.13
C ALA A 2 -3.19 19.24 -17.03
N SER A 3 -3.60 19.72 -15.85
CA SER A 3 -4.08 18.90 -14.75
C SER A 3 -5.46 18.33 -15.08
N HIS A 4 -5.83 17.20 -14.48
CA HIS A 4 -7.19 16.67 -14.61
C HIS A 4 -8.21 17.78 -14.25
N PRO A 5 -9.30 17.98 -15.02
CA PRO A 5 -10.25 19.05 -14.76
C PRO A 5 -10.92 18.93 -13.38
N GLN A 6 -11.06 17.71 -12.87
CA GLN A 6 -11.57 17.40 -11.53
C GLN A 6 -10.45 17.04 -10.54
N ALA A 7 -9.20 17.48 -10.76
CA ALA A 7 -8.08 17.06 -9.92
C ALA A 7 -8.26 17.37 -8.43
N SER A 8 -8.87 18.51 -8.09
CA SER A 8 -9.13 18.89 -6.70
C SER A 8 -10.14 17.94 -6.06
N GLU A 9 -11.27 17.67 -6.74
CA GLU A 9 -12.32 16.75 -6.30
C GLU A 9 -11.77 15.34 -6.08
N LEU A 10 -11.01 14.81 -7.05
CA LEU A 10 -10.40 13.49 -6.95
C LEU A 10 -9.44 13.38 -5.76
N LYS A 11 -8.61 14.40 -5.55
CA LYS A 11 -7.65 14.44 -4.43
C LYS A 11 -8.36 14.54 -3.09
N GLU A 12 -9.38 15.40 -2.99
CA GLU A 12 -10.18 15.58 -1.78
C GLU A 12 -10.92 14.30 -1.41
N ALA A 13 -11.64 13.68 -2.35
CA ALA A 13 -12.32 12.42 -2.11
C ALA A 13 -11.35 11.30 -1.72
N THR A 14 -10.16 11.24 -2.34
CA THR A 14 -9.13 10.27 -1.97
C THR A 14 -8.60 10.51 -0.56
N ARG A 15 -8.32 11.78 -0.20
CA ARG A 15 -7.88 12.17 1.14
C ARG A 15 -8.90 11.72 2.17
N ASP A 16 -10.18 12.01 1.94
CA ASP A 16 -11.24 11.68 2.88
C ASP A 16 -11.39 10.16 3.04
N LYS A 17 -11.24 9.39 1.96
CA LYS A 17 -11.17 7.92 2.01
C LYS A 17 -9.96 7.40 2.80
N ILE A 18 -8.79 8.02 2.69
CA ILE A 18 -7.60 7.66 3.49
C ILE A 18 -7.85 7.97 4.97
N VAL A 19 -8.36 9.16 5.27
CA VAL A 19 -8.67 9.57 6.65
C VAL A 19 -9.67 8.61 7.28
N SER A 20 -10.75 8.27 6.57
CA SER A 20 -11.72 7.27 7.02
C SER A 20 -11.09 5.90 7.26
N PHE A 21 -10.18 5.47 6.38
CA PHE A 21 -9.46 4.21 6.56
C PHE A 21 -8.60 4.23 7.83
N VAL A 22 -7.88 5.32 8.09
CA VAL A 22 -7.05 5.44 9.29
C VAL A 22 -7.91 5.39 10.56
N TYR A 23 -9.08 6.02 10.57
CA TYR A 23 -10.01 5.91 11.70
C TYR A 23 -10.59 4.50 11.87
N SER A 24 -10.85 3.76 10.79
CA SER A 24 -11.38 2.39 10.89
C SER A 24 -10.36 1.36 11.39
N LEU A 25 -9.07 1.70 11.43
CA LEU A 25 -8.03 0.83 11.99
C LEU A 25 -8.23 0.56 13.50
N GLU A 26 -9.00 1.40 14.21
CA GLU A 26 -9.30 1.19 15.63
C GLU A 26 -10.01 -0.14 15.91
N ASP A 27 -10.67 -0.73 14.92
CA ASP A 27 -11.44 -1.98 15.04
C ASP A 27 -10.69 -3.22 14.54
N ILE A 28 -9.50 -3.05 13.96
CA ILE A 28 -8.70 -4.14 13.40
C ILE A 28 -8.00 -4.93 14.51
N ARG A 29 -8.16 -6.25 14.51
CA ARG A 29 -7.61 -7.19 15.50
C ARG A 29 -6.86 -8.36 14.88
N SER A 30 -6.89 -8.51 13.56
CA SER A 30 -6.19 -9.58 12.85
C SER A 30 -5.69 -9.14 11.48
N GLN A 31 -4.69 -9.86 10.97
CA GLN A 31 -4.21 -9.69 9.60
C GLN A 31 -5.33 -9.85 8.57
N GLU A 32 -6.24 -10.82 8.77
CA GLU A 32 -7.35 -11.05 7.84
C GLU A 32 -8.28 -9.83 7.74
N GLN A 33 -8.62 -9.22 8.88
CA GLN A 33 -9.44 -8.01 8.90
C GLN A 33 -8.74 -6.84 8.19
N PHE A 34 -7.43 -6.68 8.42
CA PHE A 34 -6.64 -5.67 7.72
C PHE A 34 -6.61 -5.93 6.21
N ASP A 35 -6.34 -7.16 5.79
CA ASP A 35 -6.25 -7.57 4.38
C ASP A 35 -7.57 -7.31 3.65
N GLN A 36 -8.71 -7.63 4.27
CA GLN A 36 -10.04 -7.39 3.71
C GLN A 36 -10.36 -5.89 3.59
N GLN A 37 -10.10 -5.11 4.64
CA GLN A 37 -10.37 -3.67 4.63
C GLN A 37 -9.45 -2.93 3.64
N HIS A 38 -8.17 -3.31 3.59
CA HIS A 38 -7.20 -2.80 2.63
C HIS A 38 -7.62 -3.09 1.18
N GLN A 39 -8.08 -4.32 0.93
CA GLN A 39 -8.61 -4.71 -0.37
C GLN A 39 -9.81 -3.86 -0.77
N ALA A 40 -10.80 -3.74 0.11
CA ALA A 40 -12.01 -2.96 -0.15
C ALA A 40 -11.67 -1.50 -0.45
N TRP A 41 -10.75 -0.90 0.31
CA TRP A 41 -10.28 0.46 0.06
C TRP A 41 -9.61 0.61 -1.30
N CYS A 42 -8.71 -0.30 -1.67
CA CYS A 42 -8.02 -0.24 -2.96
C CYS A 42 -9.00 -0.39 -4.14
N GLU A 43 -9.95 -1.31 -4.05
CA GLU A 43 -10.97 -1.55 -5.08
C GLU A 43 -11.89 -0.35 -5.24
N ASP A 44 -12.34 0.24 -4.13
CA ASP A 44 -13.18 1.45 -4.12
C ASP A 44 -12.47 2.66 -4.75
N VAL A 45 -11.22 2.94 -4.37
CA VAL A 45 -10.45 4.04 -4.97
C VAL A 45 -10.19 3.77 -6.46
N VAL A 46 -9.89 2.54 -6.85
CA VAL A 46 -9.71 2.19 -8.27
C VAL A 46 -11.00 2.43 -9.05
N ALA A 47 -12.14 1.95 -8.57
CA ALA A 47 -13.44 2.16 -9.20
C ALA A 47 -13.76 3.66 -9.31
N TYR A 48 -13.49 4.44 -8.26
CA TYR A 48 -13.71 5.88 -8.25
C TYR A 48 -12.90 6.60 -9.33
N TYR A 49 -11.61 6.31 -9.49
CA TYR A 49 -10.80 6.92 -10.55
C TYR A 49 -11.17 6.42 -11.96
N GLN A 50 -11.62 5.16 -12.09
CA GLN A 50 -12.08 4.64 -13.38
C GLN A 50 -13.39 5.27 -13.84
N ALA A 51 -14.27 5.66 -12.91
CA ALA A 51 -15.47 6.43 -13.20
C ALA A 51 -15.19 7.89 -13.60
N HIS A 52 -13.97 8.39 -13.36
CA HIS A 52 -13.53 9.75 -13.66
C HIS A 52 -12.26 9.75 -14.53
N PRO A 53 -12.32 9.23 -15.77
CA PRO A 53 -11.14 9.09 -16.61
C PRO A 53 -10.62 10.45 -17.10
N HIS A 54 -9.30 10.55 -17.24
CA HIS A 54 -8.67 11.75 -17.78
C HIS A 54 -8.96 11.91 -19.28
N ARG A 55 -9.72 12.96 -19.64
CA ARG A 55 -10.13 13.24 -21.02
C ARG A 55 -8.97 13.26 -22.02
N ASP A 56 -7.88 13.95 -21.67
CA ASP A 56 -6.71 14.09 -22.57
C ASP A 56 -5.64 12.99 -22.40
N ARG A 57 -5.87 12.00 -21.53
CA ARG A 57 -4.92 10.90 -21.28
C ARG A 57 -5.67 9.56 -21.23
N PRO A 58 -6.30 9.13 -22.34
CA PRO A 58 -7.09 7.90 -22.36
C PRO A 58 -6.26 6.64 -22.10
N SER A 59 -4.93 6.69 -22.27
CA SER A 59 -4.03 5.58 -21.97
C SER A 59 -3.67 5.48 -20.48
N PHE A 60 -3.86 6.55 -19.69
CA PHE A 60 -3.61 6.50 -18.26
C PHE A 60 -4.81 5.87 -17.57
N GLN A 61 -4.54 4.80 -16.83
CA GLN A 61 -5.54 4.12 -16.02
C GLN A 61 -5.01 4.02 -14.60
N PHE A 62 -5.79 4.53 -13.66
CA PHE A 62 -5.57 4.29 -12.25
C PHE A 62 -5.86 2.80 -11.96
N ARG A 63 -5.01 2.19 -11.16
CA ARG A 63 -4.94 0.73 -10.97
C ARG A 63 -4.60 0.42 -9.52
N TYR A 64 -4.81 -0.83 -9.13
CA TYR A 64 -4.59 -1.30 -7.77
C TYR A 64 -3.17 -0.98 -7.26
N GLY A 65 -2.17 -1.14 -8.12
CA GLY A 65 -0.79 -0.73 -7.86
C GLY A 65 -0.60 0.72 -7.39
N HIS A 66 -1.38 1.66 -7.92
CA HIS A 66 -1.37 3.05 -7.49
C HIS A 66 -2.08 3.24 -6.14
N ALA A 67 -3.24 2.60 -5.97
CA ALA A 67 -4.02 2.65 -4.74
C ALA A 67 -3.20 2.15 -3.55
N GLN A 68 -2.66 0.93 -3.63
CA GLN A 68 -1.86 0.36 -2.53
C GLN A 68 -0.65 1.23 -2.21
N LYS A 69 -0.03 1.88 -3.21
CA LYS A 69 1.15 2.71 -2.96
C LYS A 69 0.79 3.94 -2.13
N TRP A 70 -0.32 4.60 -2.45
CA TRP A 70 -0.80 5.76 -1.70
C TRP A 70 -1.15 5.40 -0.27
N LEU A 71 -1.90 4.31 -0.07
CA LEU A 71 -2.29 3.88 1.27
C LEU A 71 -1.08 3.44 2.09
N ASN A 72 -0.29 2.51 1.58
CA ASN A 72 0.80 1.90 2.34
C ASN A 72 1.91 2.90 2.65
N MET A 73 2.21 3.85 1.76
CA MET A 73 3.16 4.92 2.08
C MET A 73 2.63 5.84 3.18
N THR A 74 1.34 6.17 3.15
CA THR A 74 0.72 6.99 4.20
C THR A 74 0.79 6.28 5.54
N LEU A 75 0.38 5.01 5.59
CA LEU A 75 0.42 4.19 6.81
C LEU A 75 1.86 4.03 7.32
N LYS A 76 2.84 3.82 6.43
CA LYS A 76 4.26 3.80 6.81
C LYS A 76 4.68 5.07 7.52
N TYR A 77 4.37 6.24 6.97
CA TYR A 77 4.76 7.50 7.61
C TYR A 77 4.03 7.74 8.92
N LEU A 78 2.74 7.43 9.00
CA LEU A 78 1.99 7.53 10.25
C LEU A 78 2.57 6.59 11.33
N ALA A 79 2.97 5.38 10.96
CA ALA A 79 3.64 4.45 11.87
C ALA A 79 5.00 5.01 12.35
N VAL A 80 5.86 5.46 11.43
CA VAL A 80 7.18 6.04 11.76
C VAL A 80 7.07 7.30 12.64
N LEU A 81 5.99 8.07 12.48
CA LEU A 81 5.72 9.27 13.27
C LEU A 81 4.98 8.98 14.60
N GLY A 82 4.74 7.71 14.92
CA GLY A 82 4.11 7.30 16.19
C GLY A 82 2.62 7.60 16.29
N HIS A 83 1.88 7.50 15.19
CA HIS A 83 0.43 7.69 15.21
C HIS A 83 -0.25 6.54 15.99
N PRO A 84 -0.92 6.78 17.13
CA PRO A 84 -1.32 5.72 18.07
C PRO A 84 -2.21 4.64 17.48
N THR A 85 -3.14 5.01 16.60
CA THR A 85 -4.04 4.03 15.95
C THR A 85 -3.32 3.18 14.90
N VAL A 86 -2.29 3.72 14.23
CA VAL A 86 -1.54 2.98 13.21
C VAL A 86 -0.51 2.07 13.87
N GLU A 87 0.14 2.51 14.96
CA GLU A 87 1.04 1.68 15.75
C GLU A 87 0.36 0.41 16.30
N ARG A 88 -0.91 0.51 16.72
CA ARG A 88 -1.69 -0.66 17.20
C ARG A 88 -1.86 -1.76 16.16
N VAL A 89 -1.75 -1.44 14.87
CA VAL A 89 -1.90 -2.39 13.75
C VAL A 89 -0.61 -2.57 12.96
N TYR A 90 0.53 -2.13 13.52
CA TYR A 90 1.83 -2.08 12.86
C TYR A 90 2.20 -3.42 12.20
N ASP A 91 2.01 -4.52 12.94
CA ASP A 91 2.33 -5.88 12.48
C ASP A 91 1.49 -6.35 11.28
N PHE A 92 0.32 -5.73 11.07
CA PHE A 92 -0.57 -6.07 9.97
C PHE A 92 -0.32 -5.26 8.70
N LEU A 93 0.46 -4.17 8.79
CA LEU A 93 0.66 -3.25 7.69
C LEU A 93 1.36 -3.92 6.49
N HIS A 94 0.92 -3.51 5.31
CA HIS A 94 1.46 -3.96 4.03
C HIS A 94 2.68 -3.14 3.60
N ALA A 95 3.65 -3.78 2.93
CA ALA A 95 4.77 -3.08 2.31
C ALA A 95 4.25 -2.13 1.20
N PRO A 96 4.78 -0.91 1.05
CA PRO A 96 4.39 0.00 -0.01
C PRO A 96 5.03 -0.38 -1.35
N VAL A 97 4.51 -1.43 -1.98
CA VAL A 97 5.10 -2.07 -3.18
C VAL A 97 5.39 -1.05 -4.27
N ASP A 98 6.65 -0.91 -4.62
CA ASP A 98 7.13 -0.16 -5.77
C ASP A 98 8.35 -0.83 -6.39
N ARG A 99 9.11 -0.09 -7.20
CA ARG A 99 10.35 -0.60 -7.80
C ARG A 99 11.42 -0.94 -6.76
N ASP A 100 11.51 -0.16 -5.69
CA ASP A 100 12.57 -0.31 -4.69
C ASP A 100 12.24 -1.47 -3.75
N VAL A 101 10.97 -1.60 -3.33
CA VAL A 101 10.48 -2.77 -2.60
C VAL A 101 10.71 -4.05 -3.41
N TYR A 102 10.44 -4.04 -4.72
CA TYR A 102 10.75 -5.18 -5.59
C TYR A 102 12.22 -5.56 -5.58
N ALA A 103 13.11 -4.59 -5.78
CA ALA A 103 14.55 -4.84 -5.82
C ALA A 103 15.05 -5.36 -4.47
N ARG A 104 14.57 -4.77 -3.38
CA ARG A 104 14.97 -5.14 -2.02
C ARG A 104 14.47 -6.53 -1.64
N ALA A 105 13.22 -6.86 -1.94
CA ALA A 105 12.65 -8.17 -1.66
C ALA A 105 13.35 -9.28 -2.47
N GLU A 106 13.70 -9.01 -3.72
CA GLU A 106 14.47 -9.96 -4.53
C GLU A 106 15.88 -10.16 -3.96
N SER A 107 16.57 -9.07 -3.63
CA SER A 107 17.96 -9.09 -3.14
C SER A 107 18.11 -9.69 -1.74
N LEU A 108 17.22 -9.35 -0.80
CA LEU A 108 17.36 -9.70 0.62
C LEU A 108 16.53 -10.92 1.03
N LEU A 109 15.36 -11.09 0.40
CA LEU A 109 14.39 -12.13 0.77
C LEU A 109 14.31 -13.27 -0.27
N GLY A 110 14.93 -13.10 -1.45
CA GLY A 110 14.79 -14.05 -2.56
C GLY A 110 13.37 -14.13 -3.13
N VAL A 111 12.50 -13.16 -2.82
CA VAL A 111 11.12 -13.12 -3.27
C VAL A 111 11.09 -12.63 -4.72
N ARG A 112 10.54 -13.45 -5.61
CA ARG A 112 10.52 -13.14 -7.05
C ARG A 112 9.58 -11.99 -7.33
N ARG A 113 10.04 -11.06 -8.18
CA ARG A 113 9.21 -9.96 -8.64
C ARG A 113 8.02 -10.46 -9.47
N PRO A 114 6.81 -9.89 -9.30
CA PRO A 114 5.70 -10.10 -10.21
C PRO A 114 6.05 -9.68 -11.65
N LYS A 115 5.48 -10.35 -12.66
CA LYS A 115 5.73 -10.02 -14.08
C LYS A 115 5.27 -8.60 -14.45
N ALA A 116 4.23 -8.10 -13.79
CA ALA A 116 3.72 -6.76 -14.01
C ALA A 116 4.62 -5.69 -13.34
N ALA A 117 4.60 -4.47 -13.88
CA ALA A 117 5.07 -3.32 -13.12
C ALA A 117 4.19 -3.11 -11.89
N TRP A 118 4.74 -2.63 -10.78
CA TRP A 118 3.99 -2.41 -9.53
C TRP A 118 2.74 -1.57 -9.76
N SER A 119 2.83 -0.53 -10.59
CA SER A 119 1.72 0.39 -10.94
C SER A 119 0.61 -0.27 -11.76
N ARG A 120 0.88 -1.45 -12.32
CA ARG A 120 -0.05 -2.25 -13.11
C ARG A 120 -0.47 -3.54 -12.43
N LEU A 121 -0.06 -3.77 -11.17
CA LEU A 121 -0.55 -4.90 -10.40
C LEU A 121 -2.07 -4.86 -10.29
N ASP A 122 -2.68 -6.03 -10.42
CA ASP A 122 -4.03 -6.29 -9.95
C ASP A 122 -4.04 -6.70 -8.47
N GLY A 123 -5.22 -6.75 -7.86
CA GLY A 123 -5.36 -7.05 -6.44
C GLY A 123 -4.93 -8.48 -6.06
N GLY A 124 -5.10 -9.45 -6.95
CA GLY A 124 -4.70 -10.84 -6.70
C GLY A 124 -3.18 -10.97 -6.63
N ALA A 125 -2.50 -10.54 -7.70
CA ALA A 125 -1.05 -10.56 -7.78
C ALA A 125 -0.40 -9.71 -6.66
N TYR A 126 -1.03 -8.61 -6.27
CA TYR A 126 -0.59 -7.81 -5.13
C TYR A 126 -0.67 -8.58 -3.80
N ARG A 127 -1.81 -9.22 -3.50
CA ARG A 127 -2.00 -9.97 -2.24
C ARG A 127 -1.07 -11.18 -2.16
N ASP A 128 -0.91 -11.91 -3.26
CA ASP A 128 0.02 -13.04 -3.33
C ASP A 128 1.45 -12.56 -3.02
N TYR A 129 1.86 -11.43 -3.60
CA TYR A 129 3.17 -10.85 -3.35
C TYR A 129 3.36 -10.37 -1.89
N GLN A 130 2.34 -9.75 -1.28
CA GLN A 130 2.40 -9.39 0.15
C GLN A 130 2.52 -10.64 1.05
N ALA A 131 1.82 -11.72 0.70
CA ALA A 131 1.91 -12.98 1.44
C ALA A 131 3.30 -13.62 1.29
N GLU A 132 3.91 -13.57 0.11
CA GLU A 132 5.28 -14.04 -0.11
C GLU A 132 6.30 -13.23 0.70
N ILE A 133 6.21 -11.90 0.71
CA ILE A 133 7.06 -11.04 1.55
C ILE A 133 6.91 -11.42 3.03
N ARG A 134 5.67 -11.49 3.54
CA ARG A 134 5.40 -11.85 4.94
C ARG A 134 6.02 -13.20 5.33
N ARG A 135 5.84 -14.22 4.49
CA ARG A 135 6.42 -15.56 4.71
C ARG A 135 7.94 -15.54 4.74
N ALA A 136 8.57 -14.78 3.84
CA ALA A 136 10.01 -14.70 3.77
C ALA A 136 10.62 -14.01 5.01
N ILE A 137 9.98 -12.94 5.51
CA ILE A 137 10.45 -12.22 6.70
C ILE A 137 10.30 -13.06 7.97
N GLN A 138 9.16 -13.76 8.13
CA GLN A 138 8.95 -14.67 9.27
C GLN A 138 10.04 -15.75 9.37
N GLY A 139 10.63 -16.15 8.24
CA GLY A 139 11.71 -17.14 8.20
C GLY A 139 13.11 -16.60 8.51
N GLN A 140 13.33 -15.28 8.54
CA GLN A 140 14.67 -14.70 8.70
C GLN A 140 14.95 -14.12 10.10
N ASP A 141 13.94 -13.63 10.83
CA ASP A 141 14.18 -12.99 12.14
C ASP A 141 12.91 -12.74 12.99
N GLY A 142 11.74 -13.26 12.59
CA GLY A 142 10.48 -12.99 13.30
C GLY A 142 9.99 -11.53 13.27
N ARG A 143 10.68 -10.66 12.51
CA ARG A 143 10.30 -9.26 12.28
C ARG A 143 9.01 -9.14 11.46
N CYS A 144 8.32 -8.00 11.56
CA CYS A 144 7.16 -7.72 10.71
C CYS A 144 7.59 -7.04 9.40
N VAL A 145 6.65 -6.88 8.45
CA VAL A 145 6.91 -6.24 7.15
C VAL A 145 7.45 -4.82 7.30
N MET A 146 6.96 -4.11 8.31
CA MET A 146 7.33 -2.71 8.54
C MET A 146 8.72 -2.55 9.13
N ASP A 147 9.17 -3.47 9.98
CA ASP A 147 10.56 -3.47 10.47
C ASP A 147 11.50 -3.62 9.27
N TRP A 148 11.27 -4.64 8.44
CA TRP A 148 12.06 -4.86 7.23
C TRP A 148 12.04 -3.63 6.29
N GLU A 149 10.87 -3.03 6.04
CA GLU A 149 10.76 -1.83 5.21
C GLU A 149 11.50 -0.61 5.81
N THR A 150 11.51 -0.46 7.13
CA THR A 150 12.03 0.72 7.83
C THR A 150 13.41 0.53 8.47
N ASP A 151 14.03 -0.65 8.33
CA ASP A 151 15.36 -0.98 8.90
C ASP A 151 16.40 0.13 8.65
N GLU A 152 16.43 0.76 7.46
CA GLU A 152 17.37 1.85 7.14
C GLU A 152 17.18 3.12 8.00
N TRP A 153 15.96 3.36 8.49
CA TRP A 153 15.61 4.53 9.30
C TRP A 153 15.85 4.26 10.79
N ILE A 154 15.67 3.01 11.23
CA ILE A 154 15.87 2.59 12.62
C ILE A 154 17.35 2.32 12.91
N ALA A 155 18.11 1.77 11.95
CA ALA A 155 19.55 1.50 12.08
C ALA A 155 20.43 2.76 12.09
N ALA A 156 19.87 3.95 11.83
CA ALA A 156 20.57 5.23 11.94
C ALA A 156 20.61 5.79 13.39
N ARG A 157 20.36 4.96 14.40
CA ARG A 157 20.53 5.29 15.83
C ARG A 157 21.80 4.71 16.41
#